data_AF-A0A7X7LYD5-F1
#
_entry.id   AF-A0A7X7LYD5-F1
#
_cell.length_a   1.000
_cell.length_b   1.000
_cell.length_c   1.000
_cell.angle_alpha   90.00
_cell.angle_beta   90.00
_cell.angle_gamma   90.00
#
_symmetry.space_group_name_H-M   'P 1'
#
loop_
_entity.id
_entity.type
_entity.pdbx_description
1 polymer ?
#
loop_
_entity_poly.entity_id
_entity_poly.type
_entity_poly.pdbx_seq_one_letter_code
_entity_poly.pdbx_strand_id
1 'polypeptide(L)'
;MAEDNHFFRPVRDFCRQQVVTCEADDALLEVVRTMRDRSISSVVVVREGMPEGIFTDRDLRNKVVAEGRAPDGLRVADIMNAPLWTIGEDDVLYEALYRMSRRNIHRLAVVDEAGALAGIVTDTDILRLQAHSPHQLVLDIENAASLDDLRALHANIQERVLHLSATGIPVREIMKLIAGLNDRIQVRLIQILRADEFADLPDSFAFVVMGSEGRSEQTLSTDQDNAIIYDDALGPDEVARVEAFSRALIDALISIGVPPCPGGIMAKNADWRRSLGDWRSELNLWLATPTPENVMTGSMFMDLRTLYGDPAFELALKRHIYAYTRDNPVFLMRMAQNMTRFATPIGWFGRLKVEKDGEHRGQVDIKKAGIFAITDGIKSLALEAGRLDGSTHDRIEMLAAEGVLGERQAADLQASFDFLVLMRLRGQVEALRQGRTPDNYIAVETLNAMEQGELKLALDGVAQFQEFIRKHFRLHLLGN
;
A
#
# COMPACT_ATOMS: atom_id res chain seq x y z
N MET A 1 -5.77 28.50 3.71
CA MET A 1 -5.95 29.08 5.05
C MET A 1 -4.76 28.62 5.86
N ALA A 2 -4.14 29.49 6.67
CA ALA A 2 -2.96 29.10 7.45
C ALA A 2 -3.35 27.94 8.37
N GLU A 3 -2.72 26.78 8.19
CA GLU A 3 -2.91 25.61 9.05
C GLU A 3 -2.64 26.03 10.49
N ASP A 4 -3.54 25.62 11.39
CA ASP A 4 -3.42 25.87 12.82
C ASP A 4 -2.18 25.09 13.32
N ASN A 5 -1.06 25.79 13.48
CA ASN A 5 0.22 25.15 13.71
C ASN A 5 0.32 24.68 15.17
N HIS A 6 -0.19 23.49 15.44
CA HIS A 6 -0.23 22.85 16.76
C HIS A 6 1.14 22.78 17.45
N PHE A 7 2.25 22.83 16.68
CA PHE A 7 3.61 22.79 17.23
C PHE A 7 3.96 23.96 18.16
N PHE A 8 3.25 25.09 18.06
CA PHE A 8 3.46 26.27 18.90
C PHE A 8 2.45 26.42 20.03
N ARG A 9 1.58 25.41 20.25
CA ARG A 9 0.64 25.39 21.37
C ARG A 9 1.24 24.67 22.60
N PRO A 10 0.79 25.00 23.81
CA PRO A 10 1.22 24.34 25.05
C PRO A 10 0.98 22.84 25.05
N VAL A 11 1.89 22.07 25.65
CA VAL A 11 1.80 20.61 25.77
C VAL A 11 0.55 20.15 26.55
N ARG A 12 0.06 20.94 27.51
CA ARG A 12 -1.17 20.62 28.27
C ARG A 12 -2.42 20.41 27.40
N ASP A 13 -2.46 21.00 26.21
CA ASP A 13 -3.58 20.85 25.27
C ASP A 13 -3.62 19.45 24.63
N PHE A 14 -2.55 18.68 24.78
CA PHE A 14 -2.27 17.47 24.01
C PHE A 14 -1.88 16.26 24.85
N CYS A 15 -1.60 16.45 26.13
CA CYS A 15 -1.19 15.38 27.02
C CYS A 15 -2.38 14.61 27.59
N ARG A 16 -2.16 13.35 27.98
CA ARG A 16 -3.14 12.60 28.77
C ARG A 16 -3.01 13.00 30.23
N GLN A 17 -4.05 13.62 30.78
CA GLN A 17 -4.07 14.10 32.17
C GLN A 17 -4.31 12.99 33.21
N GLN A 18 -5.04 11.92 32.85
CA GLN A 18 -5.27 10.79 33.75
C GLN A 18 -4.19 9.72 33.59
N VAL A 19 -3.02 9.99 34.17
CA VAL A 19 -1.91 9.03 34.20
C VAL A 19 -2.08 8.10 35.39
N VAL A 20 -2.03 6.80 35.16
CA VAL A 20 -1.96 5.82 36.26
C VAL A 20 -0.55 5.85 36.84
N THR A 21 -0.47 6.01 38.16
CA THR A 21 0.78 6.13 38.91
C THR A 21 0.96 5.00 39.93
N CYS A 22 2.20 4.80 40.36
CA CYS A 22 2.59 3.94 41.47
C CYS A 22 3.80 4.54 42.19
N GLU A 23 4.09 4.07 43.40
CA GLU A 23 5.30 4.42 44.15
C GLU A 23 6.44 3.45 43.83
N ALA A 24 7.69 3.90 44.01
CA ALA A 24 8.87 3.09 43.71
C ALA A 24 8.94 1.80 44.56
N ASP A 25 8.40 1.85 45.78
CA ASP A 25 8.39 0.73 46.73
C ASP A 25 7.19 -0.21 46.58
N ASP A 26 6.24 0.08 45.68
CA ASP A 26 5.09 -0.78 45.43
C ASP A 26 5.51 -2.16 44.95
N ALA A 27 4.75 -3.18 45.35
CA ALA A 27 5.00 -4.55 44.91
C ALA A 27 4.72 -4.69 43.41
N LEU A 28 5.69 -5.21 42.65
CA LEU A 28 5.61 -5.34 41.20
C LEU A 28 4.32 -6.02 40.73
N LEU A 29 3.90 -7.08 41.42
CA LEU A 29 2.69 -7.84 41.07
C LEU A 29 1.39 -7.04 41.24
N GLU A 30 1.32 -6.14 42.21
CA GLU A 30 0.14 -5.30 42.41
C GLU A 30 0.01 -4.26 41.30
N VAL A 31 1.14 -3.67 40.89
CA VAL A 31 1.19 -2.74 39.76
C VAL A 31 0.86 -3.46 38.45
N VAL A 32 1.41 -4.66 38.21
CA VAL A 32 1.08 -5.46 37.00
C VAL A 32 -0.41 -5.86 36.97
N ARG A 33 -1.02 -6.21 38.12
CA ARG A 33 -2.48 -6.45 38.18
C ARG A 33 -3.27 -5.20 37.85
N THR A 34 -2.86 -4.05 38.40
CA THR A 34 -3.48 -2.75 38.08
C THR A 34 -3.38 -2.44 36.59
N MET A 35 -2.23 -2.72 35.97
CA MET A 35 -2.02 -2.56 34.54
C MET A 35 -2.97 -3.43 33.71
N ARG A 36 -3.11 -4.71 34.07
CA ARG A 36 -4.05 -5.64 33.45
C ARG A 36 -5.49 -5.19 33.62
N ASP A 37 -5.91 -4.87 34.84
CA ASP A 37 -7.30 -4.57 35.16
C ASP A 37 -7.76 -3.24 34.52
N ARG A 38 -6.83 -2.31 34.28
CA ARG A 38 -7.08 -1.06 33.55
C ARG A 38 -6.73 -1.12 32.06
N SER A 39 -6.29 -2.27 31.55
CA SER A 39 -5.85 -2.46 30.15
C SER A 39 -4.82 -1.44 29.68
N ILE A 40 -3.81 -1.15 30.51
CA ILE A 40 -2.71 -0.20 30.21
C ILE A 40 -1.36 -0.91 30.12
N SER A 41 -0.46 -0.38 29.28
CA SER A 41 0.86 -0.97 28.99
C SER A 41 2.04 -0.26 29.67
N SER A 42 1.76 0.79 30.45
CA SER A 42 2.77 1.48 31.26
C SER A 42 2.18 2.27 32.43
N VAL A 43 2.98 2.45 33.48
CA VAL A 43 2.66 3.22 34.69
C VAL A 43 3.82 4.16 35.01
N VAL A 44 3.50 5.40 35.39
CA VAL A 44 4.51 6.38 35.83
C VAL A 44 4.80 6.18 37.31
N VAL A 45 6.08 6.08 37.66
CA VAL A 45 6.53 5.99 39.05
C VAL A 45 6.71 7.41 39.57
N VAL A 46 6.03 7.72 40.67
CA VAL A 46 6.09 9.03 41.31
C VAL A 46 6.68 8.90 42.71
N ARG A 47 7.26 9.99 43.20
CA ARG A 47 7.65 10.17 44.61
C ARG A 47 7.21 11.56 45.03
N GLU A 48 6.38 11.64 46.06
CA GLU A 48 5.82 12.92 46.55
C GLU A 48 5.15 13.75 45.41
N GLY A 49 4.50 13.06 44.45
CA GLY A 49 3.86 13.68 43.29
C GLY A 49 4.79 14.03 42.13
N MET A 50 6.10 13.90 42.29
CA MET A 50 7.11 14.18 41.26
C MET A 50 7.38 12.92 40.43
N PRO A 51 7.46 13.00 39.09
CA PRO A 51 7.79 11.85 38.26
C PRO A 51 9.25 11.42 38.45
N GLU A 52 9.45 10.17 38.91
CA GLU A 52 10.77 9.59 39.15
C GLU A 52 11.18 8.62 38.03
N GLY A 53 10.25 7.81 37.54
CA GLY A 53 10.52 6.75 36.59
C GLY A 53 9.30 6.28 35.82
N ILE A 54 9.47 5.27 34.97
CA ILE A 54 8.37 4.61 34.27
C ILE A 54 8.59 3.10 34.19
N PHE A 55 7.50 2.35 34.32
CA PHE A 55 7.46 0.90 34.16
C PHE A 55 6.53 0.52 33.00
N THR A 56 6.95 -0.43 32.15
CA THR A 56 6.20 -0.85 30.94
C THR A 56 6.16 -2.37 30.77
N ASP A 57 5.23 -2.88 29.95
CA ASP A 57 5.17 -4.32 29.59
C ASP A 57 6.47 -4.84 28.98
N ARG A 58 7.21 -3.98 28.28
CA ARG A 58 8.53 -4.32 27.70
C ARG A 58 9.55 -4.56 28.81
N ASP A 59 9.51 -3.76 29.87
CA ASP A 59 10.40 -3.93 31.03
C ASP A 59 10.07 -5.22 31.77
N LEU A 60 8.79 -5.53 31.96
CA LEU A 60 8.37 -6.80 32.55
C LEU A 60 8.90 -8.01 31.74
N ARG A 61 8.71 -7.99 30.41
CA ARG A 61 9.19 -9.07 29.54
C ARG A 61 10.71 -9.21 29.58
N ASN A 62 11.44 -8.10 29.49
CA ASN A 62 12.89 -8.14 29.31
C ASN A 62 13.65 -8.30 30.63
N LYS A 63 13.23 -7.59 31.69
CA LYS A 63 13.96 -7.52 32.96
C LYS A 63 13.45 -8.49 34.02
N VAL A 64 12.34 -9.19 33.78
CA VAL A 64 11.79 -10.18 34.73
C VAL A 64 11.68 -11.54 34.05
N VAL A 65 10.88 -11.63 32.98
CA VAL A 65 10.59 -12.92 32.32
C VAL A 65 11.83 -13.48 31.63
N ALA A 66 12.49 -12.70 30.78
CA ALA A 66 13.68 -13.15 30.05
C ALA A 66 14.88 -13.42 30.97
N GLU A 67 14.96 -12.75 32.11
CA GLU A 67 16.00 -12.96 33.13
C GLU A 67 15.67 -14.09 34.12
N GLY A 68 14.47 -14.68 34.05
CA GLY A 68 14.03 -15.74 34.96
C GLY A 68 13.89 -15.30 36.42
N ARG A 69 13.67 -14.00 36.67
CA ARG A 69 13.52 -13.46 38.02
C ARG A 69 12.14 -13.83 38.57
N ALA A 70 12.10 -14.27 39.81
CA ALA A 70 10.84 -14.47 40.53
C ALA A 70 10.17 -13.10 40.73
N PRO A 71 8.93 -12.88 40.27
CA PRO A 71 8.24 -11.61 40.45
C PRO A 71 7.81 -11.39 41.91
N ASP A 72 7.67 -12.47 42.69
CA ASP A 72 7.37 -12.43 44.12
C ASP A 72 8.53 -11.77 44.89
N GLY A 73 8.26 -10.60 45.50
CA GLY A 73 9.22 -9.84 46.30
C GLY A 73 9.97 -8.74 45.55
N LEU A 74 9.77 -8.58 44.24
CA LEU A 74 10.30 -7.44 43.49
C LEU A 74 9.46 -6.19 43.71
N ARG A 75 10.13 -5.05 43.78
CA ARG A 75 9.52 -3.72 43.78
C ARG A 75 9.59 -3.11 42.39
N VAL A 76 8.75 -2.11 42.14
CA VAL A 76 8.80 -1.36 40.87
C VAL A 76 10.17 -0.70 40.66
N ALA A 77 10.79 -0.19 41.72
CA ALA A 77 12.14 0.39 41.69
C ALA A 77 13.20 -0.53 41.08
N ASP A 78 13.06 -1.85 41.24
CA ASP A 78 14.04 -2.83 40.75
C ASP A 78 14.00 -3.00 39.22
N ILE A 79 12.95 -2.52 38.56
CA ILE A 79 12.62 -2.81 37.16
C ILE A 79 12.36 -1.54 36.34
N MET A 80 11.93 -0.44 36.97
CA MET A 80 11.59 0.80 36.29
C MET A 80 12.78 1.38 35.49
N ASN A 81 12.47 2.24 34.53
CA ASN A 81 13.46 3.10 33.89
C ASN A 81 13.40 4.48 34.56
N ALA A 82 14.54 4.93 35.08
CA ALA A 82 14.70 6.22 35.73
C ALA A 82 16.05 6.86 35.31
N PRO A 83 16.15 8.21 35.23
CA PRO A 83 15.07 9.18 35.48
C PRO A 83 14.06 9.25 34.33
N LEU A 84 12.80 9.56 34.63
CA LEU A 84 11.80 9.88 33.60
C LEU A 84 12.03 11.29 33.06
N TRP A 85 12.16 11.41 31.74
CA TRP A 85 12.32 12.72 31.10
C TRP A 85 11.02 13.51 31.13
N THR A 86 11.12 14.80 31.50
CA THR A 86 9.98 15.68 31.68
C THR A 86 9.95 16.84 30.69
N ILE A 87 8.76 17.45 30.57
CA ILE A 87 8.51 18.71 29.88
C ILE A 87 7.46 19.53 30.64
N GLY A 88 7.59 20.86 30.66
CA GLY A 88 6.61 21.72 31.32
C GLY A 88 5.28 21.70 30.58
N GLU A 89 4.17 21.85 31.29
CA GLU A 89 2.83 21.86 30.69
C GLU A 89 2.56 23.07 29.78
N ASP A 90 3.27 24.17 30.03
CA ASP A 90 3.29 25.39 29.22
C ASP A 90 4.39 25.42 28.15
N ASP A 91 5.30 24.43 28.13
CA ASP A 91 6.25 24.28 27.03
C ASP A 91 5.48 23.98 25.74
N VAL A 92 6.04 24.39 24.62
CA VAL A 92 5.44 24.23 23.29
C VAL A 92 5.67 22.82 22.74
N LEU A 93 4.70 22.32 21.98
CA LEU A 93 4.69 20.94 21.48
C LEU A 93 5.93 20.56 20.62
N TYR A 94 6.51 21.49 19.85
CA TYR A 94 7.75 21.20 19.11
C TYR A 94 8.91 20.85 20.03
N GLU A 95 8.97 21.43 21.23
CA GLU A 95 10.01 21.16 22.21
C GLU A 95 9.89 19.73 22.76
N ALA A 96 8.66 19.22 22.91
CA ALA A 96 8.42 17.81 23.23
C ALA A 96 9.04 16.89 22.16
N LEU A 97 8.72 17.15 20.88
CA LEU A 97 9.23 16.35 19.77
C LEU A 97 10.77 16.42 19.67
N TYR A 98 11.34 17.62 19.86
CA TYR A 98 12.78 17.84 19.86
C TYR A 98 13.48 17.06 20.98
N ARG A 99 12.94 17.11 22.21
CA ARG A 99 13.48 16.37 23.37
C ARG A 99 13.38 14.86 23.16
N MET A 100 12.27 14.38 22.60
CA MET A 100 12.07 12.96 22.26
C MET A 100 13.11 12.49 21.24
N SER A 101 13.25 13.20 20.12
CA SER A 101 14.18 12.89 19.04
C SER A 101 15.64 12.90 19.50
N ARG A 102 16.07 13.99 20.16
CA ARG A 102 17.46 14.17 20.61
C ARG A 102 17.90 13.10 21.61
N ARG A 103 16.97 12.53 22.38
CA ARG A 103 17.24 11.52 23.42
C ARG A 103 16.86 10.10 23.00
N ASN A 104 16.32 9.92 21.79
CA ASN A 104 15.80 8.66 21.29
C ASN A 104 14.80 8.00 22.26
N ILE A 105 13.81 8.80 22.72
CA ILE A 105 12.74 8.36 23.62
C ILE A 105 11.38 8.71 23.00
N HIS A 106 10.35 7.92 23.32
CA HIS A 106 9.01 8.03 22.70
C HIS A 106 7.96 8.72 23.59
N ARG A 107 8.34 9.14 24.79
CA ARG A 107 7.41 9.66 25.80
C ARG A 107 8.10 10.64 26.74
N LEU A 108 7.34 11.64 27.20
CA LEU A 108 7.75 12.61 28.21
C LEU A 108 6.64 12.71 29.27
N ALA A 109 7.03 12.76 30.54
CA ALA A 109 6.11 13.20 31.60
C ALA A 109 5.90 14.71 31.47
N VAL A 110 4.66 15.14 31.57
CA VAL A 110 4.27 16.55 31.57
C VAL A 110 4.17 16.98 33.03
N VAL A 111 4.83 18.08 33.37
CA VAL A 111 4.89 18.59 34.75
C VAL A 111 4.35 20.02 34.84
N ASP A 112 3.73 20.34 35.97
CA ASP A 112 3.29 21.70 36.30
C ASP A 112 4.47 22.60 36.74
N GLU A 113 4.17 23.85 37.13
CA GLU A 113 5.17 24.80 37.64
C GLU A 113 5.90 24.31 38.92
N ALA A 114 5.24 23.48 39.74
CA ALA A 114 5.83 22.89 40.94
C ALA A 114 6.68 21.64 40.63
N GLY A 115 6.62 21.16 39.38
CA GLY A 115 7.29 19.95 38.90
C GLY A 115 6.51 18.66 39.16
N ALA A 116 5.28 18.77 39.67
CA ALA A 116 4.41 17.63 39.91
C ALA A 116 3.86 17.07 38.58
N LEU A 117 3.54 15.78 38.55
CA LEU A 117 3.04 15.11 37.34
C LEU A 117 1.65 15.65 36.95
N ALA A 118 1.59 16.33 35.81
CA ALA A 118 0.36 16.86 35.20
C ALA A 118 -0.17 15.97 34.05
N GLY A 119 0.68 15.14 33.45
CA GLY A 119 0.26 14.25 32.36
C GLY A 119 1.40 13.46 31.72
N ILE A 120 1.10 12.81 30.59
CA ILE A 120 2.10 12.17 29.73
C ILE A 120 1.80 12.52 28.26
N VAL A 121 2.85 12.78 27.49
CA VAL A 121 2.76 12.98 26.04
C VAL A 121 3.68 11.99 25.34
N THR A 122 3.19 11.35 24.28
CA THR A 122 3.96 10.42 23.43
C THR A 122 4.17 11.00 22.04
N ASP A 123 5.19 10.51 21.33
CA ASP A 123 5.39 10.86 19.91
C ASP A 123 4.18 10.51 19.04
N THR A 124 3.47 9.43 19.39
CA THR A 124 2.23 9.01 18.73
C THR A 124 1.09 10.00 18.99
N ASP A 125 0.98 10.53 20.21
CA ASP A 125 0.01 11.59 20.51
C ASP A 125 0.33 12.84 19.68
N ILE A 126 1.61 13.20 19.51
CA ILE A 126 2.04 14.34 18.67
C ILE A 126 1.74 14.09 17.18
N LEU A 127 2.02 12.88 16.67
CA LEU A 127 1.76 12.51 15.28
C LEU A 127 0.26 12.50 14.93
N ARG A 128 -0.61 12.23 15.90
CA ARG A 128 -2.07 12.30 15.73
C ARG A 128 -2.60 13.73 15.59
N LEU A 129 -1.86 14.73 16.08
CA LEU A 129 -2.26 16.13 15.99
C LEU A 129 -2.02 16.75 14.61
N GLN A 130 -1.31 16.04 13.74
CA GLN A 130 -1.41 16.35 12.34
C GLN A 130 -2.80 15.91 11.88
N ALA A 131 -3.72 16.87 11.69
CA ALA A 131 -5.06 16.68 11.11
C ALA A 131 -5.05 16.00 9.71
N HIS A 132 -3.87 15.59 9.26
CA HIS A 132 -3.54 14.99 7.98
C HIS A 132 -2.61 13.78 8.10
N SER A 133 -2.51 13.17 9.29
CA SER A 133 -1.78 11.93 9.47
C SER A 133 -2.45 10.77 8.72
N PRO A 134 -1.68 9.97 7.95
CA PRO A 134 -2.16 8.71 7.38
C PRO A 134 -2.85 7.79 8.37
N HIS A 135 -2.45 7.82 9.65
CA HIS A 135 -3.05 6.98 10.69
C HIS A 135 -4.50 7.38 10.97
N GLN A 136 -4.82 8.67 10.95
CA GLN A 136 -6.20 9.13 11.16
C GLN A 136 -7.10 8.69 10.02
N LEU A 137 -6.64 8.78 8.76
CA LEU A 137 -7.39 8.28 7.61
C LEU A 137 -7.73 6.80 7.74
N VAL A 138 -6.78 5.98 8.21
CA VAL A 138 -7.04 4.55 8.43
C VAL A 138 -8.16 4.34 9.44
N LEU A 139 -8.13 5.06 10.57
CA LEU A 139 -9.17 4.98 11.59
C LEU A 139 -10.53 5.48 11.07
N ASP A 140 -10.54 6.56 10.28
CA ASP A 140 -11.77 7.09 9.70
C ASP A 140 -12.40 6.10 8.71
N ILE A 141 -11.58 5.41 7.90
CA ILE A 141 -12.06 4.35 7.00
C ILE A 141 -12.62 3.18 7.80
N GLU A 142 -11.94 2.72 8.84
CA GLU A 142 -12.41 1.59 9.66
C GLU A 142 -13.75 1.88 10.35
N ASN A 143 -13.99 3.15 10.71
CA ASN A 143 -15.23 3.58 11.38
C ASN A 143 -16.33 4.09 10.43
N ALA A 144 -16.06 4.21 9.12
CA ALA A 144 -17.04 4.68 8.15
C ALA A 144 -18.31 3.82 8.21
N ALA A 145 -19.49 4.44 8.27
CA ALA A 145 -20.76 3.72 8.46
C ALA A 145 -21.61 3.68 7.19
N SER A 146 -21.23 4.43 6.15
CA SER A 146 -22.01 4.58 4.93
C SER A 146 -21.14 4.73 3.68
N LEU A 147 -21.76 4.56 2.50
CA LEU A 147 -21.13 4.88 1.21
C LEU A 147 -20.76 6.37 1.11
N ASP A 148 -21.53 7.26 1.74
CA ASP A 148 -21.27 8.70 1.74
C ASP A 148 -20.00 9.03 2.52
N ASP A 149 -19.78 8.38 3.68
CA ASP A 149 -18.53 8.49 4.44
C ASP A 149 -17.33 8.02 3.61
N LEU A 150 -17.47 6.86 2.96
CA LEU A 150 -16.40 6.32 2.11
C LEU A 150 -16.11 7.20 0.89
N ARG A 151 -17.14 7.82 0.28
CA ARG A 151 -16.95 8.80 -0.81
C ARG A 151 -16.15 10.02 -0.33
N ALA A 152 -16.50 10.57 0.82
CA ALA A 152 -15.77 11.70 1.40
C ALA A 152 -14.32 11.32 1.71
N LEU A 153 -14.09 10.13 2.27
CA LEU A 153 -12.75 9.63 2.58
C LEU A 153 -11.92 9.37 1.32
N HIS A 154 -12.51 8.79 0.27
CA HIS A 154 -11.83 8.58 -1.00
C HIS A 154 -11.35 9.91 -1.62
N ALA A 155 -12.21 10.93 -1.64
CA ALA A 155 -11.83 12.27 -2.08
C ALA A 155 -10.71 12.89 -1.22
N ASN A 156 -10.80 12.73 0.10
CA ASN A 156 -9.78 13.22 1.04
C ASN A 156 -8.41 12.54 0.84
N ILE A 157 -8.37 11.24 0.51
CA ILE A 157 -7.11 10.54 0.19
C ILE A 157 -6.45 11.19 -1.01
N GLN A 158 -7.22 11.44 -2.07
CA GLN A 158 -6.69 12.05 -3.29
C GLN A 158 -6.04 13.39 -2.97
N GLU A 159 -6.73 14.29 -2.25
CA GLU A 159 -6.21 15.59 -1.84
C GLU A 159 -4.94 15.48 -0.99
N ARG A 160 -4.93 14.62 0.04
CA ARG A 160 -3.80 14.48 0.98
C ARG A 160 -2.56 13.91 0.31
N VAL A 161 -2.72 12.97 -0.62
CA VAL A 161 -1.61 12.44 -1.42
C VAL A 161 -1.01 13.52 -2.32
N LEU A 162 -1.79 14.50 -2.81
CA LEU A 162 -1.24 15.67 -3.53
C LEU A 162 -0.21 16.41 -2.66
N HIS A 163 -0.50 16.60 -1.38
CA HIS A 163 0.39 17.29 -0.45
C HIS A 163 1.68 16.50 -0.16
N LEU A 164 1.57 15.19 0.05
CA LEU A 164 2.73 14.31 0.33
C LEU A 164 3.67 14.16 -0.87
N SER A 165 3.13 14.20 -2.10
CA SER A 165 3.96 14.14 -3.32
C SER A 165 4.98 15.28 -3.45
N ALA A 166 4.79 16.38 -2.72
CA ALA A 166 5.66 17.56 -2.75
C ALA A 166 6.78 17.54 -1.69
N THR A 167 6.81 16.54 -0.78
CA THR A 167 7.69 16.56 0.41
C THR A 167 8.92 15.66 0.31
N GLY A 168 9.29 15.20 -0.89
CA GLY A 168 10.50 14.39 -1.09
C GLY A 168 10.43 12.95 -0.54
N ILE A 169 9.22 12.47 -0.24
CA ILE A 169 9.00 11.07 0.15
C ILE A 169 9.29 10.16 -1.05
N PRO A 170 10.00 9.02 -0.87
CA PRO A 170 10.21 8.06 -1.94
C PRO A 170 8.89 7.59 -2.55
N VAL A 171 8.80 7.55 -3.88
CA VAL A 171 7.56 7.20 -4.60
C VAL A 171 7.01 5.81 -4.23
N ARG A 172 7.89 4.85 -3.93
CA ARG A 172 7.49 3.51 -3.43
C ARG A 172 6.64 3.60 -2.16
N GLU A 173 6.98 4.50 -1.24
CA GLU A 173 6.24 4.67 0.00
C GLU A 173 4.90 5.38 -0.23
N ILE A 174 4.85 6.32 -1.18
CA ILE A 174 3.59 6.94 -1.61
C ILE A 174 2.66 5.89 -2.24
N MET A 175 3.17 5.01 -3.11
CA MET A 175 2.36 3.93 -3.70
C MET A 175 1.81 2.98 -2.63
N LYS A 176 2.64 2.52 -1.70
CA LYS A 176 2.21 1.65 -0.59
C LYS A 176 1.11 2.30 0.24
N LEU A 177 1.23 3.61 0.50
CA LEU A 177 0.21 4.35 1.23
C LEU A 177 -1.11 4.40 0.44
N ILE A 178 -1.06 4.78 -0.84
CA ILE A 178 -2.26 4.85 -1.70
C ILE A 178 -2.93 3.48 -1.77
N ALA A 179 -2.19 2.43 -2.11
CA ALA A 179 -2.71 1.07 -2.22
C ALA A 179 -3.31 0.58 -0.89
N GLY A 180 -2.60 0.82 0.22
CA GLY A 180 -3.08 0.42 1.55
C GLY A 180 -4.36 1.15 2.00
N LEU A 181 -4.55 2.41 1.60
CA LEU A 181 -5.78 3.15 1.89
C LEU A 181 -6.93 2.71 0.98
N ASN A 182 -6.67 2.51 -0.31
CA ASN A 182 -7.66 2.01 -1.27
C ASN A 182 -8.16 0.62 -0.90
N ASP A 183 -7.26 -0.30 -0.56
CA ASP A 183 -7.60 -1.65 -0.09
C ASP A 183 -8.58 -1.59 1.10
N ARG A 184 -8.30 -0.72 2.08
CA ARG A 184 -9.14 -0.55 3.28
C ARG A 184 -10.51 0.02 2.95
N ILE A 185 -10.60 1.00 2.04
CA ILE A 185 -11.89 1.53 1.58
C ILE A 185 -12.73 0.41 0.99
N GLN A 186 -12.15 -0.42 0.13
CA GLN A 186 -12.88 -1.50 -0.53
C GLN A 186 -13.28 -2.61 0.44
N VAL A 187 -12.39 -3.01 1.34
CA VAL A 187 -12.72 -3.97 2.41
C VAL A 187 -13.85 -3.42 3.28
N ARG A 188 -13.80 -2.14 3.67
CA ARG A 188 -14.86 -1.53 4.46
C ARG A 188 -16.17 -1.45 3.69
N LEU A 189 -16.13 -1.11 2.40
CA LEU A 189 -17.30 -1.10 1.54
C LEU A 189 -17.97 -2.47 1.47
N ILE A 190 -17.16 -3.53 1.29
CA ILE A 190 -17.65 -4.91 1.29
C ILE A 190 -18.32 -5.24 2.63
N GLN A 191 -17.73 -4.84 3.76
CA GLN A 191 -18.32 -5.05 5.09
C GLN A 191 -19.67 -4.35 5.26
N ILE A 192 -19.80 -3.10 4.81
CA ILE A 192 -21.05 -2.32 4.86
C ILE A 192 -22.12 -3.02 4.02
N LEU A 193 -21.82 -3.33 2.74
CA LEU A 193 -22.76 -4.00 1.86
C LEU A 193 -23.21 -5.37 2.40
N ARG A 194 -22.29 -6.14 2.99
CA ARG A 194 -22.63 -7.41 3.64
C ARG A 194 -23.51 -7.23 4.86
N ALA A 195 -23.28 -6.21 5.69
CA ALA A 195 -24.11 -5.95 6.86
C ALA A 195 -25.52 -5.49 6.47
N ASP A 196 -25.64 -4.64 5.46
CA ASP A 196 -26.90 -3.97 5.12
C ASP A 196 -27.79 -4.80 4.21
N GLU A 197 -27.22 -5.36 3.13
CA GLU A 197 -28.00 -5.95 2.05
C GLU A 197 -27.66 -7.41 1.75
N PHE A 198 -26.47 -7.89 2.16
CA PHE A 198 -25.94 -9.20 1.76
C PHE A 198 -25.48 -10.06 2.95
N ALA A 199 -26.27 -10.08 4.04
CA ALA A 199 -25.93 -10.82 5.25
C ALA A 199 -25.91 -12.36 5.07
N ASP A 200 -26.61 -12.84 4.04
CA ASP A 200 -26.72 -14.23 3.58
C ASP A 200 -25.73 -14.58 2.46
N LEU A 201 -24.78 -13.69 2.12
CA LEU A 201 -23.72 -14.00 1.17
C LEU A 201 -22.87 -15.18 1.69
N PRO A 202 -22.60 -16.22 0.87
CA PRO A 202 -21.77 -17.34 1.30
C PRO A 202 -20.36 -16.86 1.66
N ASP A 203 -19.68 -17.59 2.54
CA ASP A 203 -18.30 -17.25 2.93
C ASP A 203 -17.24 -17.87 2.01
N SER A 204 -17.62 -18.90 1.23
CA SER A 204 -16.72 -19.63 0.34
C SER A 204 -16.55 -18.93 -1.03
N PHE A 205 -16.07 -17.70 -1.00
CA PHE A 205 -15.61 -16.96 -2.17
C PHE A 205 -14.41 -16.06 -1.84
N ALA A 206 -13.78 -15.52 -2.87
CA ALA A 206 -12.78 -14.48 -2.80
C ALA A 206 -13.12 -13.36 -3.79
N PHE A 207 -13.09 -12.11 -3.32
CA PHE A 207 -12.96 -10.93 -4.16
C PHE A 207 -11.47 -10.65 -4.35
N VAL A 208 -11.02 -10.73 -5.60
CA VAL A 208 -9.61 -10.55 -5.97
C VAL A 208 -9.45 -9.30 -6.83
N VAL A 209 -8.30 -8.66 -6.67
CA VAL A 209 -7.88 -7.49 -7.43
C VAL A 209 -6.67 -7.86 -8.27
N MET A 210 -6.50 -7.21 -9.41
CA MET A 210 -5.53 -7.59 -10.45
C MET A 210 -4.76 -6.36 -10.94
N GLY A 211 -3.83 -6.58 -11.88
CA GLY A 211 -3.06 -5.49 -12.47
C GLY A 211 -2.27 -4.68 -11.43
N SER A 212 -2.29 -3.34 -11.56
CA SER A 212 -1.59 -2.46 -10.61
C SER A 212 -2.13 -2.53 -9.19
N GLU A 213 -3.41 -2.85 -9.02
CA GLU A 213 -4.01 -3.01 -7.71
C GLU A 213 -3.57 -4.32 -7.05
N GLY A 214 -3.54 -5.40 -7.83
CA GLY A 214 -2.98 -6.68 -7.42
C GLY A 214 -1.51 -6.58 -6.94
N ARG A 215 -0.71 -5.73 -7.59
CA ARG A 215 0.69 -5.46 -7.22
C ARG A 215 0.89 -4.38 -6.16
N SER A 216 -0.18 -3.74 -5.67
CA SER A 216 -0.13 -2.61 -4.73
C SER A 216 0.67 -1.39 -5.27
N GLU A 217 0.51 -1.09 -6.56
CA GLU A 217 1.21 -0.04 -7.31
C GLU A 217 0.24 1.03 -7.86
N GLN A 218 -0.92 1.17 -7.22
CA GLN A 218 -1.91 2.15 -7.63
C GLN A 218 -1.37 3.58 -7.46
N THR A 219 -1.83 4.47 -8.34
CA THR A 219 -1.68 5.92 -8.15
C THR A 219 -3.07 6.55 -8.00
N LEU A 220 -3.16 7.88 -8.07
CA LEU A 220 -4.41 8.65 -7.83
C LEU A 220 -5.56 8.34 -8.78
N SER A 221 -5.25 8.01 -10.03
CA SER A 221 -6.24 7.55 -11.02
C SER A 221 -5.87 6.13 -11.43
N THR A 222 -6.62 5.19 -10.86
CA THR A 222 -6.54 3.77 -11.15
C THR A 222 -7.97 3.26 -11.39
N ASP A 223 -8.14 2.54 -12.48
CA ASP A 223 -9.36 1.82 -12.82
C ASP A 223 -9.54 0.56 -11.96
N GLN A 224 -10.77 0.05 -11.93
CA GLN A 224 -11.11 -1.18 -11.21
C GLN A 224 -10.79 -2.42 -12.05
N ASP A 225 -9.75 -3.17 -11.68
CA ASP A 225 -9.46 -4.50 -12.24
C ASP A 225 -9.72 -5.57 -11.18
N ASN A 226 -10.91 -6.16 -11.17
CA ASN A 226 -11.31 -7.11 -10.12
C ASN A 226 -12.13 -8.30 -10.65
N ALA A 227 -12.14 -9.37 -9.85
CA ALA A 227 -12.84 -10.61 -10.15
C ALA A 227 -13.37 -11.27 -8.87
N ILE A 228 -14.33 -12.18 -9.03
CA ILE A 228 -14.75 -13.08 -7.97
C ILE A 228 -14.46 -14.53 -8.34
N ILE A 229 -13.92 -15.26 -7.38
CA ILE A 229 -13.71 -16.71 -7.42
C ILE A 229 -14.59 -17.30 -6.32
N TYR A 230 -15.38 -18.32 -6.63
CA TYR A 230 -16.21 -18.99 -5.61
C TYR A 230 -16.06 -20.51 -5.66
N ASP A 231 -16.50 -21.18 -4.60
CA ASP A 231 -16.43 -22.64 -4.48
C ASP A 231 -17.29 -23.33 -5.54
N ASP A 232 -16.77 -24.42 -6.13
CA ASP A 232 -17.48 -25.26 -7.09
C ASP A 232 -18.75 -25.91 -6.50
N ALA A 233 -18.83 -26.01 -5.17
CA ALA A 233 -19.95 -26.61 -4.45
C ALA A 233 -21.14 -25.66 -4.22
N LEU A 234 -21.03 -24.37 -4.53
CA LEU A 234 -22.12 -23.41 -4.33
C LEU A 234 -23.35 -23.77 -5.17
N GLY A 235 -24.54 -23.73 -4.55
CA GLY A 235 -25.81 -23.92 -5.23
C GLY A 235 -26.19 -22.73 -6.13
N PRO A 236 -27.16 -22.90 -7.06
CA PRO A 236 -27.57 -21.83 -7.97
C PRO A 236 -28.03 -20.54 -7.27
N ASP A 237 -28.74 -20.66 -6.14
CA ASP A 237 -29.22 -19.50 -5.38
C ASP A 237 -28.06 -18.74 -4.71
N GLU A 238 -27.05 -19.44 -4.20
CA GLU A 238 -25.84 -18.84 -3.62
C GLU A 238 -25.00 -18.14 -4.70
N VAL A 239 -24.86 -18.76 -5.88
CA VAL A 239 -24.19 -18.14 -7.04
C VAL A 239 -24.94 -16.88 -7.50
N ALA A 240 -26.28 -16.93 -7.55
CA ALA A 240 -27.09 -15.75 -7.86
C ALA A 240 -26.91 -14.64 -6.81
N ARG A 241 -26.71 -15.01 -5.54
CA ARG A 241 -26.42 -14.04 -4.48
C ARG A 241 -25.05 -13.40 -4.63
N VAL A 242 -24.02 -14.17 -4.99
CA VAL A 242 -22.68 -13.66 -5.33
C VAL A 242 -22.74 -12.72 -6.53
N GLU A 243 -23.55 -13.02 -7.56
CA GLU A 243 -23.77 -12.12 -8.69
C GLU A 243 -24.43 -10.80 -8.28
N ALA A 244 -25.50 -10.85 -7.48
CA ALA A 244 -26.17 -9.65 -7.02
C ALA A 244 -25.23 -8.77 -6.18
N PHE A 245 -24.44 -9.40 -5.30
CA PHE A 245 -23.41 -8.72 -4.52
C PHE A 245 -22.33 -8.09 -5.40
N SER A 246 -21.85 -8.80 -6.43
CA SER A 246 -20.80 -8.26 -7.31
C SER A 246 -21.28 -7.03 -8.08
N ARG A 247 -22.53 -7.01 -8.54
CA ARG A 247 -23.13 -5.82 -9.17
C ARG A 247 -23.21 -4.65 -8.20
N ALA A 248 -23.76 -4.88 -7.01
CA ALA A 248 -23.87 -3.85 -5.97
C ALA A 248 -22.50 -3.29 -5.55
N LEU A 249 -21.49 -4.16 -5.38
CA LEU A 249 -20.14 -3.77 -5.02
C LEU A 249 -19.51 -2.85 -6.08
N ILE A 250 -19.54 -3.25 -7.35
CA ILE A 250 -18.93 -2.44 -8.42
C ILE A 250 -19.67 -1.11 -8.60
N ASP A 251 -21.00 -1.11 -8.52
CA ASP A 251 -21.78 0.13 -8.63
C ASP A 251 -21.51 1.05 -7.42
N ALA A 252 -21.32 0.50 -6.22
CA ALA A 252 -20.93 1.25 -5.06
C ALA A 252 -19.50 1.84 -5.19
N LEU A 253 -18.53 1.07 -5.71
CA LEU A 253 -17.17 1.56 -6.00
C LEU A 253 -17.19 2.75 -6.98
N ILE A 254 -18.01 2.65 -8.03
CA ILE A 254 -18.23 3.77 -8.97
C ILE A 254 -18.84 4.97 -8.24
N SER A 255 -19.83 4.73 -7.38
CA SER A 255 -20.50 5.80 -6.65
C SER A 255 -19.59 6.55 -5.68
N ILE A 256 -18.55 5.91 -5.12
CA ILE A 256 -17.58 6.55 -4.21
C ILE A 256 -16.41 7.20 -4.97
N GLY A 257 -16.38 7.08 -6.30
CA GLY A 257 -15.43 7.79 -7.17
C GLY A 257 -14.33 6.93 -7.78
N VAL A 258 -14.39 5.59 -7.68
CA VAL A 258 -13.44 4.71 -8.36
C VAL A 258 -13.94 4.43 -9.79
N PRO A 259 -13.23 4.86 -10.85
CA PRO A 259 -13.74 4.76 -12.21
C PRO A 259 -13.85 3.31 -12.69
N PRO A 260 -14.84 2.98 -13.55
CA PRO A 260 -14.95 1.64 -14.14
C PRO A 260 -13.76 1.36 -15.06
N CYS A 261 -13.35 0.09 -15.17
CA CYS A 261 -12.34 -0.30 -16.16
C CYS A 261 -12.91 -0.20 -17.58
N PRO A 262 -12.27 0.56 -18.50
CA PRO A 262 -12.69 0.68 -19.89
C PRO A 262 -12.73 -0.67 -20.63
N GLY A 263 -11.90 -1.62 -20.20
CA GLY A 263 -11.85 -2.99 -20.73
C GLY A 263 -12.93 -3.93 -20.18
N GLY A 264 -13.76 -3.47 -19.23
CA GLY A 264 -14.81 -4.29 -18.64
C GLY A 264 -14.30 -5.36 -17.67
N ILE A 265 -13.14 -5.15 -17.04
CA ILE A 265 -12.48 -6.15 -16.19
C ILE A 265 -12.95 -6.00 -14.75
N MET A 266 -14.21 -6.36 -14.53
CA MET A 266 -14.91 -6.10 -13.27
C MET A 266 -15.81 -7.28 -12.91
N ALA A 267 -15.85 -7.66 -11.64
CA ALA A 267 -16.62 -8.77 -11.10
C ALA A 267 -18.14 -8.69 -11.33
N LYS A 268 -18.68 -7.52 -11.68
CA LYS A 268 -20.07 -7.38 -12.14
C LYS A 268 -20.33 -8.06 -13.48
N ASN A 269 -19.31 -8.17 -14.33
CA ASN A 269 -19.36 -8.86 -15.61
C ASN A 269 -19.18 -10.37 -15.39
N ALA A 270 -19.99 -11.18 -16.07
CA ALA A 270 -20.03 -12.63 -15.88
C ALA A 270 -18.67 -13.30 -16.14
N ASP A 271 -17.89 -12.81 -17.11
CA ASP A 271 -16.59 -13.38 -17.44
C ASP A 271 -15.56 -13.27 -16.30
N TRP A 272 -15.79 -12.35 -15.35
CA TRP A 272 -14.94 -12.07 -14.20
C TRP A 272 -15.54 -12.57 -12.88
N ARG A 273 -16.52 -13.48 -12.95
CA ARG A 273 -17.14 -14.15 -11.81
C ARG A 273 -17.35 -15.62 -12.14
N ARG A 274 -16.49 -16.48 -11.60
CA ARG A 274 -16.48 -17.92 -11.93
C ARG A 274 -16.18 -18.77 -10.70
N SER A 275 -16.61 -20.03 -10.77
CA SER A 275 -16.16 -21.05 -9.82
C SER A 275 -14.65 -21.27 -9.95
N LEU A 276 -14.02 -21.89 -8.95
CA LEU A 276 -12.60 -22.21 -9.00
C LEU A 276 -12.27 -23.14 -10.19
N GLY A 277 -13.11 -24.14 -10.47
CA GLY A 277 -12.97 -25.05 -11.60
C GLY A 277 -13.11 -24.36 -12.96
N ASP A 278 -14.07 -23.44 -13.08
CA ASP A 278 -14.26 -22.66 -14.30
C ASP A 278 -13.09 -21.69 -14.53
N TRP A 279 -12.56 -21.06 -13.48
CA TRP A 279 -11.35 -20.24 -13.58
C TRP A 279 -10.14 -21.04 -14.04
N ARG A 280 -9.95 -22.28 -13.55
CA ARG A 280 -8.89 -23.17 -14.06
C ARG A 280 -9.06 -23.49 -15.53
N SER A 281 -10.30 -23.70 -15.96
CA SER A 281 -10.63 -23.97 -17.36
C SER A 281 -10.34 -22.75 -18.26
N GLU A 282 -10.72 -21.56 -17.81
CA GLU A 282 -10.44 -20.30 -18.51
C GLU A 282 -8.93 -20.02 -18.59
N LEU A 283 -8.19 -20.23 -17.49
CA LEU A 283 -6.74 -20.13 -17.49
C LEU A 283 -6.10 -21.11 -18.47
N ASN A 284 -6.57 -22.37 -18.52
CA ASN A 284 -6.07 -23.33 -19.51
C ASN A 284 -6.29 -22.84 -20.94
N LEU A 285 -7.42 -22.21 -21.23
CA LEU A 285 -7.70 -21.65 -22.55
C LEU A 285 -6.70 -20.55 -22.92
N TRP A 286 -6.51 -19.57 -22.02
CA TRP A 286 -5.57 -18.47 -22.26
C TRP A 286 -4.14 -18.97 -22.43
N LEU A 287 -3.74 -19.94 -21.61
CA LEU A 287 -2.39 -20.48 -21.58
C LEU A 287 -2.10 -21.42 -22.77
N ALA A 288 -3.10 -22.17 -23.24
CA ALA A 288 -2.98 -23.05 -24.41
C ALA A 288 -3.04 -22.30 -25.74
N THR A 289 -3.73 -21.16 -25.78
CA THR A 289 -3.92 -20.37 -27.01
C THR A 289 -3.43 -18.93 -26.79
N PRO A 290 -2.12 -18.65 -26.88
CA PRO A 290 -1.55 -17.34 -26.59
C PRO A 290 -1.79 -16.33 -27.73
N THR A 291 -3.05 -16.03 -28.02
CA THR A 291 -3.43 -14.88 -28.86
C THR A 291 -3.04 -13.57 -28.15
N PRO A 292 -2.86 -12.45 -28.87
CA PRO A 292 -2.56 -11.16 -28.25
C PRO A 292 -3.57 -10.77 -27.15
N GLU A 293 -4.84 -11.10 -27.33
CA GLU A 293 -5.91 -10.88 -26.35
C GLU A 293 -5.73 -11.76 -25.11
N ASN A 294 -5.58 -13.07 -25.29
CA ASN A 294 -5.39 -14.01 -24.18
C ASN A 294 -4.11 -13.74 -23.38
N VAL A 295 -3.04 -13.32 -24.04
CA VAL A 295 -1.79 -12.93 -23.37
C VAL A 295 -2.00 -11.66 -22.54
N MET A 296 -2.71 -10.67 -23.07
CA MET A 296 -3.00 -9.43 -22.34
C MET A 296 -3.89 -9.69 -21.12
N THR A 297 -5.02 -10.37 -21.31
CA THR A 297 -5.97 -10.71 -20.25
C THR A 297 -5.34 -11.64 -19.21
N GLY A 298 -4.66 -12.70 -19.67
CA GLY A 298 -3.96 -13.65 -18.81
C GLY A 298 -2.82 -13.00 -18.03
N SER A 299 -2.00 -12.15 -18.66
CA SER A 299 -0.94 -11.41 -17.95
C SER A 299 -1.52 -10.55 -16.84
N MET A 300 -2.59 -9.80 -17.10
CA MET A 300 -3.25 -9.00 -16.06
C MET A 300 -3.73 -9.89 -14.91
N PHE A 301 -4.43 -10.99 -15.23
CA PHE A 301 -4.98 -11.90 -14.23
C PHE A 301 -3.89 -12.52 -13.36
N MET A 302 -2.67 -12.74 -13.88
CA MET A 302 -1.55 -13.28 -13.10
C MET A 302 -1.10 -12.38 -11.94
N ASP A 303 -1.48 -11.10 -11.93
CA ASP A 303 -1.29 -10.21 -10.78
C ASP A 303 -2.39 -10.36 -9.72
N LEU A 304 -3.19 -11.43 -9.75
CA LEU A 304 -4.28 -11.62 -8.80
C LEU A 304 -3.78 -11.61 -7.34
N ARG A 305 -4.52 -10.87 -6.51
CA ARG A 305 -4.35 -10.78 -5.06
C ARG A 305 -5.72 -10.74 -4.40
N THR A 306 -5.90 -11.54 -3.37
CA THR A 306 -7.13 -11.59 -2.57
C THR A 306 -7.21 -10.34 -1.72
N LEU A 307 -8.31 -9.60 -1.88
CA LEU A 307 -8.61 -8.44 -1.06
C LEU A 307 -9.61 -8.78 0.06
N TYR A 308 -10.57 -9.65 -0.23
CA TYR A 308 -11.58 -10.11 0.73
C TYR A 308 -11.99 -11.56 0.45
N GLY A 309 -12.30 -12.32 1.50
CA GLY A 309 -12.70 -13.72 1.40
C GLY A 309 -11.54 -14.71 1.58
N ASP A 310 -11.66 -15.91 1.03
CA ASP A 310 -10.68 -16.99 1.26
C ASP A 310 -9.45 -16.90 0.32
N PRO A 311 -8.24 -16.65 0.85
CA PRO A 311 -7.02 -16.57 0.04
C PRO A 311 -6.57 -17.92 -0.57
N ALA A 312 -7.18 -19.05 -0.15
CA ALA A 312 -6.89 -20.35 -0.75
C ALA A 312 -7.23 -20.40 -2.25
N PHE A 313 -8.23 -19.63 -2.70
CA PHE A 313 -8.59 -19.51 -4.11
C PHE A 313 -7.46 -18.92 -4.95
N GLU A 314 -6.88 -17.79 -4.50
CA GLU A 314 -5.72 -17.18 -5.13
C GLU A 314 -4.54 -18.16 -5.20
N LEU A 315 -4.24 -18.81 -4.09
CA LEU A 315 -3.12 -19.75 -4.00
C LEU A 315 -3.31 -20.93 -4.96
N ALA A 316 -4.53 -21.45 -5.08
CA ALA A 316 -4.87 -22.53 -5.99
C ALA A 316 -4.67 -22.14 -7.46
N LEU A 317 -5.09 -20.93 -7.86
CA LEU A 317 -4.92 -20.44 -9.23
C LEU A 317 -3.45 -20.10 -9.54
N LYS A 318 -2.71 -19.48 -8.62
CA LYS A 318 -1.27 -19.23 -8.78
C LYS A 318 -0.49 -20.54 -8.98
N ARG A 319 -0.78 -21.58 -8.17
CA ARG A 319 -0.19 -22.91 -8.33
C ARG A 319 -0.50 -23.54 -9.70
N HIS A 320 -1.73 -23.38 -10.17
CA HIS A 320 -2.13 -23.85 -11.50
C HIS A 320 -1.34 -23.16 -12.61
N ILE A 321 -1.19 -21.83 -12.53
CA ILE A 321 -0.39 -21.03 -13.45
C ILE A 321 1.07 -21.51 -13.46
N TYR A 322 1.71 -21.68 -12.29
CA TYR A 322 3.10 -22.15 -12.21
C TYR A 322 3.31 -23.55 -12.77
N ALA A 323 2.37 -24.46 -12.52
CA ALA A 323 2.44 -25.81 -13.06
C ALA A 323 2.41 -25.77 -14.59
N TYR A 324 1.51 -24.98 -15.16
CA TYR A 324 1.39 -24.86 -16.61
C TYR A 324 2.60 -24.20 -17.26
N THR A 325 3.08 -23.07 -16.71
CA THR A 325 4.15 -22.27 -17.32
C THR A 325 5.49 -22.98 -17.30
N ARG A 326 5.73 -23.84 -16.30
CA ARG A 326 6.89 -24.74 -16.24
C ARG A 326 6.96 -25.68 -17.44
N ASP A 327 5.81 -26.24 -17.83
CA ASP A 327 5.74 -27.27 -18.87
C ASP A 327 5.53 -26.67 -20.28
N ASN A 328 5.15 -25.38 -20.37
CA ASN A 328 4.76 -24.72 -21.63
C ASN A 328 5.49 -23.36 -21.82
N PRO A 329 6.77 -23.37 -22.19
CA PRO A 329 7.59 -22.16 -22.30
C PRO A 329 7.10 -21.20 -23.40
N VAL A 330 6.33 -21.68 -24.39
CA VAL A 330 5.82 -20.85 -25.50
C VAL A 330 4.89 -19.74 -24.99
N PHE A 331 4.05 -20.03 -23.99
CA PHE A 331 3.19 -19.00 -23.39
C PHE A 331 4.04 -17.91 -22.75
N LEU A 332 5.06 -18.29 -21.95
CA LEU A 332 6.00 -17.36 -21.32
C LEU A 332 6.73 -16.49 -22.36
N MET A 333 7.16 -17.09 -23.47
CA MET A 333 7.78 -16.33 -24.56
C MET A 333 6.81 -15.32 -25.19
N ARG A 334 5.55 -15.70 -25.41
CA ARG A 334 4.51 -14.80 -25.97
C ARG A 334 4.12 -13.69 -24.99
N MET A 335 4.10 -13.98 -23.70
CA MET A 335 3.93 -13.01 -22.63
C MET A 335 5.11 -12.04 -22.56
N ALA A 336 6.34 -12.53 -22.59
CA ALA A 336 7.55 -11.71 -22.70
C ALA A 336 7.59 -10.89 -24.01
N GLN A 337 6.97 -11.37 -25.08
CA GLN A 337 6.80 -10.60 -26.31
C GLN A 337 5.80 -9.43 -26.13
N ASN A 338 4.73 -9.62 -25.34
CA ASN A 338 3.71 -8.60 -25.11
C ASN A 338 4.28 -7.31 -24.49
N MET A 339 5.27 -7.41 -23.60
CA MET A 339 5.96 -6.23 -23.07
C MET A 339 6.64 -5.36 -24.15
N THR A 340 6.93 -5.95 -25.34
CA THR A 340 7.53 -5.23 -26.49
C THR A 340 6.49 -4.57 -27.40
N ARG A 341 5.19 -4.70 -27.09
CA ARG A 341 4.07 -4.13 -27.86
C ARG A 341 4.20 -2.62 -28.06
N PHE A 342 4.74 -1.92 -27.07
CA PHE A 342 5.02 -0.49 -27.15
C PHE A 342 6.53 -0.27 -27.24
N ALA A 343 6.97 0.37 -28.32
CA ALA A 343 8.34 0.82 -28.45
C ALA A 343 8.57 2.02 -27.52
N THR A 344 9.75 2.10 -26.89
CA THR A 344 10.12 3.28 -26.10
C THR A 344 10.08 4.52 -27.01
N PRO A 345 9.54 5.65 -26.53
CA PRO A 345 9.35 6.85 -27.35
C PRO A 345 10.66 7.63 -27.50
N ILE A 346 11.76 6.96 -27.85
CA ILE A 346 13.05 7.59 -28.13
C ILE A 346 13.22 7.65 -29.66
N GLY A 347 13.32 8.86 -30.17
CA GLY A 347 13.56 9.18 -31.58
C GLY A 347 15.04 9.33 -31.89
N TRP A 348 15.32 9.70 -33.14
CA TRP A 348 16.69 9.92 -33.59
C TRP A 348 17.36 11.05 -32.79
N PHE A 349 18.62 10.86 -32.42
CA PHE A 349 19.38 11.74 -31.52
C PHE A 349 18.79 11.93 -30.10
N GLY A 350 18.05 10.95 -29.56
CA GLY A 350 17.54 11.00 -28.18
C GLY A 350 16.42 12.03 -27.96
N ARG A 351 15.72 12.43 -29.03
CA ARG A 351 14.50 13.25 -28.94
C ARG A 351 13.31 12.39 -28.53
N LEU A 352 12.55 12.81 -27.54
CA LEU A 352 11.33 12.10 -27.12
C LEU A 352 10.25 12.19 -28.21
N LYS A 353 9.63 11.06 -28.54
CA LYS A 353 8.48 10.98 -29.44
C LYS A 353 7.22 11.28 -28.62
N VAL A 354 6.56 12.37 -28.97
CA VAL A 354 5.30 12.81 -28.37
C VAL A 354 4.13 12.51 -29.32
N GLU A 355 2.91 12.49 -28.78
CA GLU A 355 1.71 12.44 -29.60
C GLU A 355 1.67 13.66 -30.54
N LYS A 356 1.36 13.40 -31.82
CA LYS A 356 1.44 14.43 -32.87
C LYS A 356 0.15 15.23 -33.02
N ASP A 357 -0.99 14.60 -32.69
CA ASP A 357 -2.33 15.08 -32.95
C ASP A 357 -3.26 14.74 -31.77
N GLY A 358 -4.47 15.33 -31.74
CA GLY A 358 -5.47 15.08 -30.71
C GLY A 358 -5.25 15.85 -29.41
N GLU A 359 -6.05 15.50 -28.39
CA GLU A 359 -6.06 16.16 -27.07
C GLU A 359 -4.71 16.06 -26.34
N HIS A 360 -3.94 15.00 -26.60
CA HIS A 360 -2.64 14.76 -25.97
C HIS A 360 -1.45 15.25 -26.79
N ARG A 361 -1.64 16.08 -27.81
CA ARG A 361 -0.54 16.59 -28.65
C ARG A 361 0.59 17.19 -27.80
N GLY A 362 1.82 16.79 -28.06
CA GLY A 362 3.00 17.23 -27.30
C GLY A 362 3.25 16.46 -26.00
N GLN A 363 2.42 15.48 -25.67
CA GLN A 363 2.51 14.67 -24.45
C GLN A 363 3.02 13.26 -24.75
N VAL A 364 3.44 12.54 -23.69
CA VAL A 364 3.86 11.13 -23.74
C VAL A 364 3.01 10.32 -22.79
N ASP A 365 2.43 9.22 -23.25
CA ASP A 365 1.80 8.21 -22.39
C ASP A 365 2.89 7.43 -21.64
N ILE A 366 3.12 7.79 -20.37
CA ILE A 366 4.19 7.19 -19.56
C ILE A 366 3.93 5.73 -19.24
N LYS A 367 2.64 5.33 -19.16
CA LYS A 367 2.27 3.93 -18.93
C LYS A 367 2.77 3.08 -20.10
N LYS A 368 2.46 3.48 -21.34
CA LYS A 368 2.93 2.79 -22.56
C LYS A 368 4.43 2.99 -22.81
N ALA A 369 4.98 4.14 -22.45
CA ALA A 369 6.38 4.47 -22.73
C ALA A 369 7.38 3.59 -21.97
N GLY A 370 7.05 3.18 -20.73
CA GLY A 370 7.98 2.37 -19.94
C GLY A 370 7.40 1.56 -18.78
N ILE A 371 6.41 2.06 -18.04
CA ILE A 371 5.86 1.35 -16.87
C ILE A 371 5.35 -0.05 -17.27
N PHE A 372 4.62 -0.13 -18.39
CA PHE A 372 4.10 -1.39 -18.91
C PHE A 372 5.23 -2.38 -19.26
N ALA A 373 6.28 -1.91 -19.93
CA ALA A 373 7.42 -2.75 -20.30
C ALA A 373 8.15 -3.33 -19.09
N ILE A 374 8.36 -2.52 -18.03
CA ILE A 374 8.98 -2.97 -16.79
C ILE A 374 8.08 -3.98 -16.08
N THR A 375 6.82 -3.62 -15.81
CA THR A 375 5.90 -4.47 -15.04
C THR A 375 5.65 -5.82 -15.70
N ASP A 376 5.40 -5.84 -17.02
CA ASP A 376 5.12 -7.08 -17.78
C ASP A 376 6.39 -7.93 -18.00
N GLY A 377 7.55 -7.29 -18.22
CA GLY A 377 8.83 -8.00 -18.34
C GLY A 377 9.29 -8.61 -17.01
N ILE A 378 9.21 -7.87 -15.90
CA ILE A 378 9.53 -8.39 -14.57
C ILE A 378 8.58 -9.50 -14.17
N LYS A 379 7.28 -9.36 -14.45
CA LYS A 379 6.30 -10.42 -14.24
C LYS A 379 6.66 -11.69 -15.02
N SER A 380 7.09 -11.56 -16.28
CA SER A 380 7.49 -12.72 -17.09
C SER A 380 8.67 -13.48 -16.49
N LEU A 381 9.71 -12.75 -16.00
CA LEU A 381 10.84 -13.35 -15.31
C LEU A 381 10.43 -13.98 -13.96
N ALA A 382 9.61 -13.28 -13.20
CA ALA A 382 9.12 -13.75 -11.90
C ALA A 382 8.27 -15.03 -12.05
N LEU A 383 7.48 -15.11 -13.13
CA LEU A 383 6.71 -16.30 -13.46
C LEU A 383 7.59 -17.47 -13.92
N GLU A 384 8.66 -17.21 -14.67
CA GLU A 384 9.68 -18.22 -15.01
C GLU A 384 10.39 -18.75 -13.74
N ALA A 385 10.66 -17.89 -12.77
CA ALA A 385 11.19 -18.26 -11.45
C ALA A 385 10.14 -18.93 -10.53
N GLY A 386 8.87 -18.98 -10.94
CA GLY A 386 7.79 -19.61 -10.17
C GLY A 386 7.33 -18.82 -8.95
N ARG A 387 7.51 -17.49 -8.93
CA ARG A 387 7.14 -16.61 -7.80
C ARG A 387 6.57 -15.29 -8.32
N LEU A 388 5.30 -15.00 -8.05
CA LEU A 388 4.59 -13.79 -8.53
C LEU A 388 4.16 -12.84 -7.40
N ASP A 389 4.49 -13.15 -6.15
CA ASP A 389 4.01 -12.37 -5.02
C ASP A 389 4.66 -11.00 -4.95
N GLY A 390 3.92 -10.04 -4.41
CA GLY A 390 4.40 -8.67 -4.18
C GLY A 390 4.36 -7.76 -5.39
N SER A 391 4.92 -6.57 -5.17
CA SER A 391 5.08 -5.53 -6.18
C SER A 391 6.19 -5.84 -7.18
N THR A 392 6.28 -5.05 -8.23
CA THR A 392 7.37 -5.06 -9.21
C THR A 392 8.71 -4.80 -8.53
N HIS A 393 8.77 -3.95 -7.49
CA HIS A 393 9.98 -3.79 -6.67
C HIS A 393 10.38 -5.08 -5.98
N ASP A 394 9.42 -5.74 -5.31
CA ASP A 394 9.69 -6.98 -4.57
C ASP A 394 10.14 -8.10 -5.52
N ARG A 395 9.53 -8.15 -6.72
CA ARG A 395 9.93 -9.07 -7.79
C ARG A 395 11.33 -8.77 -8.33
N ILE A 396 11.70 -7.49 -8.53
CA ILE A 396 13.07 -7.13 -8.94
C ILE A 396 14.09 -7.53 -7.87
N GLU A 397 13.81 -7.27 -6.59
CA GLU A 397 14.68 -7.64 -5.46
C GLU A 397 14.87 -9.15 -5.39
N MET A 398 13.78 -9.91 -5.55
CA MET A 398 13.82 -11.37 -5.61
C MET A 398 14.65 -11.88 -6.79
N LEU A 399 14.41 -11.37 -8.01
CA LEU A 399 15.15 -11.78 -9.21
C LEU A 399 16.64 -11.43 -9.14
N ALA A 400 17.00 -10.33 -8.47
CA ALA A 400 18.39 -9.97 -8.21
C ALA A 400 19.05 -10.93 -7.20
N ALA A 401 18.36 -11.25 -6.11
CA ALA A 401 18.84 -12.20 -5.10
C ALA A 401 19.03 -13.62 -5.66
N GLU A 402 18.21 -14.02 -6.63
CA GLU A 402 18.30 -15.31 -7.33
C GLU A 402 19.30 -15.30 -8.50
N GLY A 403 19.91 -14.14 -8.80
CA GLY A 403 20.92 -13.99 -9.85
C GLY A 403 20.37 -13.97 -11.29
N VAL A 404 19.04 -13.86 -11.44
CA VAL A 404 18.38 -13.70 -12.76
C VAL A 404 18.65 -12.30 -13.33
N LEU A 405 18.63 -11.29 -12.47
CA LEU A 405 19.05 -9.92 -12.79
C LEU A 405 20.38 -9.60 -12.11
N GLY A 406 21.28 -8.92 -12.82
CA GLY A 406 22.50 -8.39 -12.18
C GLY A 406 22.14 -7.24 -11.23
N GLU A 407 22.86 -7.08 -10.11
CA GLU A 407 22.58 -6.06 -9.08
C GLU A 407 22.44 -4.64 -9.66
N ARG A 408 23.35 -4.26 -10.56
CA ARG A 408 23.29 -2.95 -11.23
C ARG A 408 22.06 -2.82 -12.13
N GLN A 409 21.71 -3.85 -12.88
CA GLN A 409 20.55 -3.86 -13.75
C GLN A 409 19.25 -3.74 -12.93
N ALA A 410 19.18 -4.45 -11.80
CA ALA A 410 18.06 -4.37 -10.87
C ALA A 410 17.91 -2.95 -10.29
N ALA A 411 19.01 -2.33 -9.84
CA ALA A 411 18.99 -0.96 -9.33
C ALA A 411 18.57 0.06 -10.41
N ASP A 412 19.12 -0.06 -11.63
CA ASP A 412 18.77 0.83 -12.75
C ASP A 412 17.28 0.68 -13.14
N LEU A 413 16.74 -0.54 -13.07
CA LEU A 413 15.31 -0.83 -13.31
C LEU A 413 14.40 -0.23 -12.23
N GLN A 414 14.74 -0.40 -10.96
CA GLN A 414 13.99 0.18 -9.86
C GLN A 414 13.96 1.71 -9.95
N ALA A 415 15.11 2.34 -10.19
CA ALA A 415 15.20 3.79 -10.36
C ALA A 415 14.37 4.28 -11.57
N SER A 416 14.42 3.56 -12.69
CA SER A 416 13.62 3.87 -13.87
C SER A 416 12.12 3.75 -13.59
N PHE A 417 11.71 2.67 -12.92
CA PHE A 417 10.31 2.44 -12.54
C PHE A 417 9.81 3.53 -11.60
N ASP A 418 10.57 3.84 -10.54
CA ASP A 418 10.25 4.88 -9.57
C ASP A 418 10.09 6.24 -10.24
N PHE A 419 11.03 6.62 -11.10
CA PHE A 419 10.97 7.89 -11.81
C PHE A 419 9.74 7.98 -12.73
N LEU A 420 9.45 6.94 -13.52
CA LEU A 420 8.29 6.93 -14.41
C LEU A 420 6.97 6.98 -13.65
N VAL A 421 6.85 6.25 -12.54
CA VAL A 421 5.67 6.31 -11.67
C VAL A 421 5.54 7.69 -11.03
N LEU A 422 6.63 8.30 -10.57
CA LEU A 422 6.62 9.64 -10.01
C LEU A 422 6.13 10.67 -11.04
N MET A 423 6.60 10.57 -12.29
CA MET A 423 6.15 11.44 -13.38
C MET A 423 4.66 11.27 -13.66
N ARG A 424 4.16 10.03 -13.68
CA ARG A 424 2.73 9.73 -13.81
C ARG A 424 1.93 10.33 -12.66
N LEU A 425 2.38 10.14 -11.42
CA LEU A 425 1.73 10.68 -10.23
C LEU A 425 1.68 12.21 -10.27
N ARG A 426 2.78 12.88 -10.61
CA ARG A 426 2.83 14.35 -10.76
C ARG A 426 1.87 14.86 -11.84
N GLY A 427 1.81 14.18 -12.98
CA GLY A 427 0.84 14.50 -14.03
C GLY A 427 -0.60 14.41 -13.54
N GLN A 428 -0.92 13.36 -12.77
CA GLN A 428 -2.25 13.18 -12.17
C GLN A 428 -2.57 14.23 -11.11
N VAL A 429 -1.60 14.57 -10.27
CA VAL A 429 -1.70 15.64 -9.25
C VAL A 429 -2.06 16.96 -9.92
N GLU A 430 -1.36 17.31 -11.01
CA GLU A 430 -1.59 18.55 -11.74
C GLU A 430 -2.95 18.56 -12.45
N ALA A 431 -3.37 17.42 -13.03
CA ALA A 431 -4.70 17.30 -13.61
C ALA A 431 -5.80 17.58 -12.57
N LEU A 432 -5.71 16.98 -11.38
CA LEU A 432 -6.67 17.22 -10.29
C LEU A 432 -6.70 18.68 -9.85
N ARG A 433 -5.53 19.32 -9.69
CA ARG A 433 -5.44 20.76 -9.33
C ARG A 433 -6.09 21.67 -10.36
N GLN A 434 -6.09 21.27 -11.62
CA GLN A 434 -6.72 22.00 -12.73
C GLN A 434 -8.18 21.59 -12.97
N GLY A 435 -8.75 20.71 -12.14
CA GLY A 435 -10.11 20.19 -12.32
C GLY A 435 -10.28 19.28 -13.54
N ARG A 436 -9.18 18.73 -14.08
CA ARG A 436 -9.17 17.78 -15.21
C ARG A 436 -9.17 16.34 -14.68
N THR A 437 -9.68 15.42 -15.50
CA THR A 437 -9.58 13.98 -15.24
C THR A 437 -8.12 13.54 -15.33
N PRO A 438 -7.57 12.83 -14.33
CA PRO A 438 -6.18 12.38 -14.39
C PRO A 438 -6.00 11.20 -15.32
N ASP A 439 -4.92 11.22 -16.11
CA ASP A 439 -4.61 10.20 -17.12
C ASP A 439 -3.16 9.68 -16.97
N ASN A 440 -2.59 9.13 -18.05
CA ASN A 440 -1.20 8.63 -18.09
C ASN A 440 -0.24 9.54 -18.88
N TYR A 441 -0.73 10.69 -19.35
CA TYR A 441 0.02 11.57 -20.24
C TYR A 441 0.78 12.63 -19.45
N ILE A 442 2.03 12.87 -19.86
CA ILE A 442 2.83 13.98 -19.32
C ILE A 442 3.23 14.94 -20.44
N ALA A 443 3.11 16.23 -20.18
CA ALA A 443 3.55 17.28 -21.09
C ALA A 443 5.07 17.47 -20.97
N VAL A 444 5.82 17.02 -21.97
CA VAL A 444 7.30 17.04 -21.96
C VAL A 444 7.85 18.47 -21.88
N GLU A 445 7.14 19.43 -22.45
CA GLU A 445 7.51 20.85 -22.43
C GLU A 445 7.45 21.50 -21.04
N THR A 446 6.69 20.91 -20.11
CA THR A 446 6.61 21.39 -18.72
C THR A 446 7.80 20.93 -17.87
N LEU A 447 8.59 19.98 -18.38
CA LEU A 447 9.76 19.43 -17.70
C LEU A 447 10.97 20.32 -17.93
N ASN A 448 11.73 20.57 -16.85
CA ASN A 448 13.01 21.24 -16.97
C ASN A 448 14.08 20.34 -17.62
N ALA A 449 15.24 20.89 -17.99
CA ALA A 449 16.29 20.16 -18.70
C ALA A 449 16.83 18.93 -17.93
N MET A 450 16.84 18.99 -16.59
CA MET A 450 17.26 17.88 -15.74
C MET A 450 16.21 16.76 -15.76
N GLU A 451 14.93 17.09 -15.55
CA GLU A 451 13.82 16.14 -15.59
C GLU A 451 13.70 15.47 -16.97
N GLN A 452 13.92 16.22 -18.06
CA GLN A 452 13.97 15.65 -19.41
C GLN A 452 15.18 14.71 -19.60
N GLY A 453 16.31 15.01 -18.95
CA GLY A 453 17.49 14.13 -18.94
C GLY A 453 17.22 12.83 -18.19
N GLU A 454 16.64 12.92 -17.00
CA GLU A 454 16.24 11.76 -16.17
C GLU A 454 15.21 10.88 -16.88
N LEU A 455 14.21 11.49 -17.53
CA LEU A 455 13.22 10.76 -18.33
C LEU A 455 13.87 9.98 -19.47
N LYS A 456 14.85 10.56 -20.16
CA LYS A 456 15.59 9.85 -21.21
C LYS A 456 16.39 8.69 -20.64
N LEU A 457 17.10 8.89 -19.53
CA LEU A 457 17.87 7.83 -18.88
C LEU A 457 16.96 6.68 -18.42
N ALA A 458 15.81 6.98 -17.83
CA ALA A 458 14.84 5.98 -17.43
C ALA A 458 14.33 5.18 -18.64
N LEU A 459 13.99 5.84 -19.74
CA LEU A 459 13.52 5.19 -20.97
C LEU A 459 14.62 4.41 -21.70
N ASP A 460 15.89 4.85 -21.62
CA ASP A 460 17.04 4.09 -22.09
C ASP A 460 17.23 2.81 -21.27
N GLY A 461 17.05 2.89 -19.94
CA GLY A 461 17.03 1.74 -19.05
C GLY A 461 15.93 0.74 -19.43
N VAL A 462 14.73 1.23 -19.71
CA VAL A 462 13.62 0.41 -20.25
C VAL A 462 14.04 -0.25 -21.56
N ALA A 463 14.62 0.49 -22.51
CA ALA A 463 15.01 -0.06 -23.81
C ALA A 463 16.06 -1.17 -23.68
N GLN A 464 17.05 -1.00 -22.80
CA GLN A 464 18.03 -2.03 -22.47
C GLN A 464 17.38 -3.26 -21.85
N PHE A 465 16.40 -3.07 -20.98
CA PHE A 465 15.63 -4.17 -20.40
C PHE A 465 14.80 -4.91 -21.44
N GLN A 466 14.16 -4.20 -22.39
CA GLN A 466 13.46 -4.86 -23.50
C GLN A 466 14.41 -5.76 -24.30
N GLU A 467 15.64 -5.29 -24.53
CA GLU A 467 16.66 -6.06 -25.25
C GLU A 467 17.17 -7.27 -24.45
N PHE A 468 17.31 -7.12 -23.13
CA PHE A 468 17.59 -8.23 -22.23
C PHE A 468 16.49 -9.30 -22.33
N ILE A 469 15.21 -8.92 -22.21
CA ILE A 469 14.07 -9.84 -22.31
C ILE A 469 14.03 -10.54 -23.67
N ARG A 470 14.27 -9.82 -24.78
CA ARG A 470 14.35 -10.41 -26.13
C ARG A 470 15.38 -11.54 -26.22
N LYS A 471 16.56 -11.34 -25.61
CA LYS A 471 17.64 -12.33 -25.59
C LYS A 471 17.33 -13.48 -24.64
N HIS A 472 16.89 -13.17 -23.43
CA HIS A 472 16.59 -14.13 -22.37
C HIS A 472 15.53 -15.14 -22.82
N PHE A 473 14.38 -14.66 -23.29
CA PHE A 473 13.28 -15.50 -23.79
C PHE A 473 13.43 -15.91 -25.25
N ARG A 474 14.55 -15.59 -25.92
CA ARG A 474 14.84 -15.94 -27.32
C ARG A 474 13.69 -15.57 -28.27
N LEU A 475 13.16 -14.35 -28.15
CA LEU A 475 11.94 -13.94 -28.87
C LEU A 475 12.09 -13.96 -30.40
N HIS A 476 13.32 -13.97 -30.93
CA HIS A 476 13.60 -14.16 -32.36
C HIS A 476 13.14 -15.52 -32.92
N LEU A 477 12.86 -16.51 -32.05
CA LEU A 477 12.33 -17.82 -32.44
C LEU A 477 10.80 -17.82 -32.59
N LEU A 478 10.12 -16.82 -32.03
CA LEU A 478 8.71 -16.60 -32.29
C LEU A 478 8.60 -15.97 -33.68
N GLY A 479 8.23 -16.76 -34.68
CA GLY A 479 7.84 -16.22 -35.98
C GLY A 479 6.81 -15.10 -35.79
N ASN A 480 6.91 -14.08 -36.63
CA ASN A 480 6.01 -12.91 -36.65
C ASN A 480 4.54 -13.32 -36.62
#